data_AF-A0A2X1QJW6-F1
#
_entry.id   AF-A0A2X1QJW6-F1
#
_cell.length_a   1.000
_cell.length_b   1.000
_cell.length_c   1.000
_cell.angle_alpha   90.00
_cell.angle_beta   90.00
_cell.angle_gamma   90.00
#
_symmetry.space_group_name_H-M   'P 1'
#
loop_
_entity.id
_entity.type
_entity.pdbx_description
1 polymer ?
#
loop_
_entity_poly.entity_id
_entity_poly.type
_entity_poly.pdbx_seq_one_letter_code
_entity_poly.pdbx_strand_id
1 'polypeptide(L)' 'MVPERLVLLTHLPLTANGKVDRKRLQSLYDNLPRSQQQQETLSETEEKLAQLWGTLLGITPHIGRRQGFLN' A
#
# COMPACT_ATOMS: atom_id res chain seq x y z
N MET A 1 -11.04 11.03 0.63
CA MET A 1 -9.92 10.65 1.53
C MET A 1 -9.87 9.13 1.59
N VAL A 2 -8.71 8.50 1.36
CA VAL A 2 -8.52 7.03 1.41
C VAL A 2 -7.32 6.74 2.32
N PRO A 3 -7.43 5.86 3.34
CA PRO A 3 -6.32 5.51 4.22
C PRO A 3 -5.21 4.74 3.47
N GLU A 4 -3.94 5.04 3.76
CA GLU A 4 -2.79 4.34 3.17
C GLU A 4 -2.68 2.88 3.66
N ARG A 5 -3.07 2.61 4.91
CA ARG A 5 -2.97 1.30 5.55
C ARG A 5 -4.21 0.99 6.38
N LEU A 6 -4.67 -0.25 6.29
CA LEU A 6 -5.71 -0.82 7.15
C LEU A 6 -5.10 -1.95 7.97
N VAL A 7 -5.32 -1.93 9.28
CA VAL A 7 -4.77 -2.91 10.21
C VAL A 7 -5.92 -3.60 10.92
N LEU A 8 -5.97 -4.93 10.80
CA LEU A 8 -6.92 -5.73 11.55
C LEU A 8 -6.42 -5.91 12.98
N LEU A 9 -7.25 -5.57 13.96
CA LEU A 9 -6.98 -5.77 15.37
C LEU A 9 -8.01 -6.74 15.95
N THR A 10 -7.58 -7.61 16.85
CA THR A 10 -8.50 -8.49 17.59
C THR A 10 -9.37 -7.71 18.57
N HIS A 11 -8.83 -6.62 19.12
CA HIS A 11 -9.54 -5.69 20.00
C HIS A 11 -8.92 -4.30 19.94
N LEU A 12 -9.70 -3.27 20.30
CA LEU A 12 -9.18 -1.92 20.45
C LEU A 12 -8.41 -1.80 21.77
N PRO A 13 -7.19 -1.24 21.77
CA PRO A 13 -6.50 -0.93 23.01
C PRO A 13 -7.25 0.20 23.72
N LEU A 14 -7.61 -0.03 24.98
CA LEU A 14 -8.29 0.96 25.82
C LEU A 14 -7.40 1.38 26.99
N THR A 15 -7.58 2.61 27.44
CA THR A 15 -7.04 3.13 28.71
C THR A 15 -7.81 2.56 29.90
N ALA A 16 -7.32 2.76 31.13
CA ALA A 16 -8.01 2.33 32.35
C ALA A 16 -9.46 2.86 32.46
N ASN A 17 -9.74 4.02 31.84
CA ASN A 17 -11.07 4.64 31.81
C ASN A 17 -11.92 4.21 30.59
N GLY A 18 -11.52 3.16 29.87
CA GLY A 18 -12.26 2.60 28.73
C GLY A 18 -12.19 3.41 27.43
N LYS A 19 -11.43 4.52 27.40
CA LYS A 19 -11.22 5.29 26.16
C LYS A 19 -10.19 4.63 25.28
N VAL A 20 -10.29 4.75 23.96
CA VAL A 20 -9.27 4.27 23.01
C VAL A 20 -7.89 4.87 23.33
N ASP A 21 -6.91 4.01 23.53
CA ASP A 21 -5.51 4.39 23.73
C ASP A 21 -4.82 4.58 22.37
N ARG A 22 -4.85 5.81 21.87
CA ARG A 22 -4.25 6.19 20.58
C ARG A 22 -2.74 6.03 20.56
N LYS A 23 -2.05 6.20 21.69
CA LYS A 23 -0.59 6.04 21.75
C LYS A 23 -0.22 4.58 21.54
N ARG A 24 -0.95 3.68 22.20
CA ARG A 24 -0.78 2.24 22.02
C ARG A 24 -1.19 1.77 20.62
N LEU A 25 -2.22 2.38 20.03
CA LEU A 25 -2.59 2.11 18.64
C LEU A 25 -1.48 2.50 17.66
N GLN A 26 -0.88 3.70 17.84
CA GLN A 26 0.21 4.18 17.01
C GLN A 26 1.44 3.28 17.12
N SER A 27 1.82 2.88 18.33
CA SER A 27 2.97 1.98 18.51
C SER A 27 2.76 0.62 17.86
N LEU A 28 1.54 0.05 17.91
CA LEU A 28 1.22 -1.18 17.18
C LEU A 28 1.41 -1.02 15.67
N TYR A 29 0.96 0.12 15.12
CA TYR A 29 1.10 0.43 13.71
C TYR A 29 2.56 0.62 13.27
N ASP A 30 3.37 1.30 14.07
CA ASP A 30 4.78 1.56 13.76
C ASP A 30 5.62 0.28 13.74
N ASN A 31 5.24 -0.73 14.53
CA ASN A 31 5.91 -2.03 14.57
C ASN A 31 5.48 -2.98 13.45
N LEU A 32 4.47 -2.63 12.64
CA LEU A 32 4.08 -3.48 11.52
C LEU A 32 5.11 -3.37 10.39
N PRO A 33 5.58 -4.51 9.83
CA PRO A 33 6.45 -4.48 8.67
C PRO A 33 5.74 -3.75 7.53
N ARG A 34 6.45 -2.87 6.84
CA ARG A 34 5.99 -2.37 5.54
C ARG A 34 5.94 -3.56 4.59
N SER A 35 4.81 -3.76 3.94
CA SER A 35 4.69 -4.73 2.84
C SER A 35 5.78 -4.42 1.83
N GLN A 36 6.75 -5.32 1.68
CA GLN A 36 7.71 -5.22 0.60
C GLN A 36 6.94 -5.44 -0.71
N GLN A 37 7.22 -4.61 -1.72
CA GLN A 37 6.75 -4.86 -3.06
C GLN A 37 7.38 -6.18 -3.51
N GLN A 38 6.60 -7.25 -3.44
CA GLN A 38 7.01 -8.53 -3.99
C GLN A 38 7.31 -8.32 -5.47
N GLN A 39 8.36 -8.96 -5.99
CA GLN A 39 8.65 -8.96 -7.42
C GLN A 39 7.43 -9.55 -8.14
N GLU A 40 6.67 -8.65 -8.76
CA GLU A 40 5.40 -8.99 -9.41
C GLU A 40 5.69 -9.37 -10.86
N THR A 41 5.58 -10.66 -11.19
CA THR A 41 5.58 -11.12 -12.58
C THR A 41 4.32 -10.63 -13.26
N LEU A 42 4.45 -9.81 -14.31
CA LEU A 42 3.30 -9.30 -15.04
C LEU A 42 2.64 -10.43 -15.86
N SER A 43 1.32 -10.41 -15.93
CA SER A 43 0.58 -11.17 -16.94
C SER A 43 0.80 -10.56 -18.33
N GLU A 44 0.62 -11.33 -19.40
CA GLU A 44 0.72 -10.85 -20.78
C GLU A 44 -0.13 -9.59 -21.04
N THR A 45 -1.33 -9.51 -20.45
CA THR A 45 -2.19 -8.32 -20.58
C THR A 45 -1.61 -7.12 -19.84
N GLU A 46 -1.01 -7.33 -18.66
CA GLU A 46 -0.38 -6.29 -17.86
C GLU A 46 0.89 -5.76 -18.54
N GLU A 47 1.67 -6.62 -19.20
CA GLU A 47 2.84 -6.22 -20.01
C GLU A 47 2.44 -5.31 -21.18
N LYS A 48 1.38 -5.66 -21.92
CA LYS A 48 0.86 -4.82 -23.02
C LYS A 48 0.40 -3.46 -22.51
N LEU A 49 -0.26 -3.41 -21.36
CA LEU A 49 -0.67 -2.16 -20.72
C LEU A 49 0.53 -1.33 -20.27
N ALA A 50 1.54 -1.97 -19.65
CA ALA A 50 2.77 -1.31 -19.24
C ALA A 50 3.51 -0.66 -20.43
N GLN A 51 3.57 -1.35 -21.58
CA GLN A 51 4.16 -0.80 -22.81
C GLN A 51 3.36 0.40 -23.34
N LEU A 52 2.02 0.31 -23.35
CA LEU A 52 1.16 1.42 -23.78
C LEU A 52 1.35 2.64 -22.88
N TRP A 53 1.35 2.43 -21.56
CA TRP A 53 1.54 3.49 -20.59
C TRP A 53 2.93 4.13 -20.70
N GLY A 54 3.98 3.33 -20.88
CA GLY A 54 5.34 3.84 -21.10
C GLY A 54 5.41 4.74 -22.33
N THR A 55 4.73 4.33 -23.40
CA THR A 55 4.62 5.13 -24.63
C THR A 55 3.89 6.45 -24.41
N LEU A 56 2.74 6.43 -23.72
CA LEU A 56 1.92 7.63 -23.49
C LEU A 56 2.57 8.62 -22.52
N LEU A 57 3.23 8.11 -21.49
CA LEU A 57 3.87 8.92 -20.44
C LEU A 57 5.30 9.33 -20.82
N GLY A 58 5.87 8.77 -21.89
CA GLY A 58 7.26 9.04 -22.30
C GLY A 58 8.29 8.53 -21.30
N ILE A 59 7.95 7.53 -20.49
CA ILE A 59 8.82 6.97 -19.45
C ILE A 59 9.36 5.61 -19.91
N THR A 60 10.68 5.46 -19.83
CA THR A 60 11.41 4.23 -20.19
C THR A 60 11.47 3.14 -19.10
N PRO A 61 11.38 3.40 -17.77
CA PRO A 61 11.47 2.32 -16.79
C PRO A 61 10.25 1.40 -16.83
N HIS A 62 10.46 0.19 -16.31
CA HIS A 62 9.44 -0.85 -16.20
C HIS A 62 8.25 -0.38 -15.34
N ILE A 63 7.07 -0.25 -15.95
CA ILE A 63 5.83 0.09 -15.24
C ILE A 63 5.30 -1.16 -14.53
N GLY A 64 5.15 -1.08 -13.20
CA GLY A 64 4.61 -2.18 -12.39
C GLY A 64 3.07 -2.14 -12.30
N ARG A 65 2.41 -3.29 -12.07
CA ARG A 65 0.94 -3.37 -12.01
C ARG A 65 0.30 -2.45 -10.95
N ARG A 66 1.05 -2.12 -9.89
CA ARG A 66 0.61 -1.27 -8.77
C ARG A 66 0.95 0.21 -8.95
N GLN A 67 1.57 0.60 -10.06
CA GLN A 67 1.91 1.99 -10.33
C GLN A 67 0.66 2.77 -10.76
N GLY A 68 0.51 4.00 -10.24
CA GLY A 68 -0.54 4.90 -10.67
C GLY A 68 -0.24 5.50 -12.03
N PHE A 69 -1.26 5.73 -12.86
CA PHE A 69 -1.07 6.39 -14.16
C PHE A 69 -0.70 7.88 -14.02
N LEU A 70 -1.26 8.54 -13.01
CA LEU A 70 -1.14 9.99 -12.80
C LEU A 70 -0.19 10.38 -11.65
N ASN A 71 0.32 9.38 -10.91
CA ASN A 71 1.02 9.58 -9.65
C ASN A 71 2.44 9.02 -9.69
#